data_AF-A0A962J0T9-F1
#
_entry.id   AF-A0A962J0T9-F1
#
_cell.length_a   1.000
_cell.length_b   1.000
_cell.length_c   1.000
_cell.angle_alpha   90.00
_cell.angle_beta   90.00
_cell.angle_gamma   90.00
#
_symmetry.space_group_name_H-M   'P 1'
#
loop_
_entity.id
_entity.type
_entity.pdbx_description
1 polymer ?
#
loop_
_entity_poly.entity_id
_entity_poly.type
_entity_poly.pdbx_seq_one_letter_code
_entity_poly.pdbx_strand_id
1 'polypeptide(L)'
;NGKEFCGKAMLQWCHDNDVKLRLIEPGKPNQNAYIESFNGRFRDECLNENWFLNLHHARVLIEAWRREYNEERPKRALGGLTPAAYAGKLANTMAEINPGL
;
A
#
# COMPACT_ATOMS: atom_id res chain seq x y z
N ASN A 1 16.71 -0.42 2.50
CA ASN A 1 16.02 -0.88 3.72
C ASN A 1 16.43 0.00 4.89
N GLY A 2 15.50 0.77 5.45
CA GLY A 2 15.75 1.58 6.65
C GLY A 2 15.90 0.72 7.90
N LYS A 3 16.57 1.24 8.94
CA LYS A 3 16.83 0.50 10.19
C LYS A 3 15.54 0.15 10.93
N GLU A 4 14.51 0.96 10.77
CA GLU A 4 13.16 0.76 11.29
C GLU A 4 12.48 -0.52 10.76
N PHE A 5 12.83 -0.96 9.55
CA PHE A 5 12.28 -2.18 8.93
C PHE A 5 13.14 -3.43 9.15
N CYS A 6 14.34 -3.28 9.73
CA CYS A 6 15.28 -4.37 10.01
C CYS A 6 15.56 -4.55 11.51
N GLY A 7 14.83 -3.83 12.37
CA GLY A 7 15.02 -3.88 13.83
C GLY A 7 14.45 -5.16 14.46
N LYS A 8 14.96 -5.51 15.65
CA LYS A 8 14.48 -6.68 16.42
C LYS A 8 12.97 -6.66 16.67
N ALA A 9 12.42 -5.48 16.98
CA ALA A 9 10.98 -5.33 17.21
C ALA A 9 10.14 -5.68 15.97
N MET A 10 10.59 -5.29 14.77
CA MET A 10 9.92 -5.63 13.51
C MET A 10 10.01 -7.14 13.25
N LEU A 11 11.19 -7.75 13.42
CA LEU A 11 11.38 -9.19 13.23
C LEU A 11 10.51 -10.01 14.19
N GLN A 12 10.43 -9.61 15.45
CA GLN A 12 9.60 -10.27 16.45
C GLN A 12 8.12 -10.19 16.06
N TRP A 13 7.64 -8.99 15.73
CA TRP A 13 6.25 -8.82 15.30
C TRP A 13 5.93 -9.64 14.05
N CYS A 14 6.82 -9.69 13.08
CA CYS A 14 6.64 -10.51 11.87
C CYS A 14 6.55 -12.00 12.20
N HIS A 15 7.42 -12.49 13.07
CA HIS A 15 7.38 -13.89 13.53
C HIS A 15 6.04 -14.20 14.22
N ASP A 16 5.60 -13.32 15.12
CA ASP A 16 4.37 -13.52 15.90
C ASP A 16 3.09 -13.47 15.05
N ASN A 17 3.16 -12.87 13.85
CA ASN A 17 2.04 -12.72 12.91
C ASN A 17 2.18 -13.56 11.63
N ASP A 18 3.14 -14.50 11.58
CA ASP A 18 3.46 -15.31 10.39
C ASP A 18 3.69 -14.48 9.11
N VAL A 19 4.30 -13.31 9.26
CA VAL A 19 4.64 -12.40 8.15
C VAL A 19 6.08 -12.64 7.71
N LYS A 20 6.27 -13.02 6.44
CA LYS A 20 7.60 -13.16 5.84
C LYS A 20 8.09 -11.82 5.28
N LEU A 21 9.14 -11.26 5.86
CA LEU A 21 9.79 -10.06 5.33
C LEU A 21 10.59 -10.37 4.07
N ARG A 22 10.39 -9.56 3.04
CA ARG A 22 11.20 -9.56 1.81
C ARG A 22 11.85 -8.20 1.65
N LEU A 23 13.13 -8.13 2.01
CA LEU A 23 13.92 -6.91 1.91
C LEU A 23 14.35 -6.69 0.45
N ILE A 24 14.47 -5.42 0.04
CA ILE A 24 15.05 -5.13 -1.28
C ILE A 24 16.52 -5.53 -1.32
N GLU A 25 16.94 -6.12 -2.43
CA GLU A 25 18.32 -6.50 -2.68
C GLU A 25 19.17 -5.25 -2.96
N PRO A 26 20.41 -5.19 -2.44
CA PRO A 26 21.33 -4.10 -2.77
C PRO A 26 21.52 -3.97 -4.29
N GLY A 27 21.35 -2.75 -4.82
CA GLY A 27 21.49 -2.48 -6.25
C GLY A 27 20.31 -2.88 -7.12
N LYS A 28 19.15 -3.25 -6.54
CA LYS A 28 17.92 -3.57 -7.29
C LYS A 28 16.80 -2.53 -7.05
N PRO A 29 16.93 -1.28 -7.54
CA PRO A 29 15.95 -0.21 -7.29
C PRO A 29 14.54 -0.57 -7.79
N ASN A 30 14.44 -1.35 -8.87
CA ASN A 30 13.15 -1.72 -9.46
C ASN A 30 12.27 -2.58 -8.54
N GLN A 31 12.81 -3.22 -7.50
CA GLN A 31 12.02 -3.99 -6.53
C GLN A 31 11.09 -3.10 -5.70
N ASN A 32 11.36 -1.80 -5.64
CA ASN A 32 10.58 -0.81 -4.89
C ASN A 32 9.77 0.14 -5.79
N ALA A 33 9.85 0.00 -7.11
CA ALA A 33 9.35 0.98 -8.06
C ALA A 33 7.84 1.27 -7.91
N TYR A 34 7.04 0.25 -7.59
CA TYR A 34 5.60 0.42 -7.41
C TYR A 34 5.26 1.29 -6.20
N ILE A 35 5.87 1.03 -5.05
CA ILE A 35 5.60 1.81 -3.83
C ILE A 35 6.21 3.21 -3.93
N GLU A 36 7.34 3.37 -4.62
CA GLU A 36 7.90 4.69 -4.92
C GLU A 36 6.97 5.52 -5.79
N SER A 37 6.40 4.93 -6.85
CA SER A 37 5.41 5.60 -7.69
C SER A 37 4.15 5.99 -6.90
N PHE A 38 3.67 5.11 -6.03
CA PHE A 38 2.54 5.41 -5.14
C PHE A 38 2.86 6.56 -4.18
N ASN A 39 4.00 6.50 -3.50
CA ASN A 39 4.41 7.52 -2.52
C ASN A 39 4.65 8.88 -3.16
N GLY A 40 5.23 8.92 -4.37
CA GLY A 40 5.36 10.15 -5.15
C GLY A 40 4.01 10.77 -5.43
N ARG A 41 3.05 9.97 -5.91
CA ARG A 41 1.69 10.43 -6.17
C ARG A 41 0.96 10.92 -4.92
N PHE A 42 1.08 10.19 -3.80
CA PHE A 42 0.49 10.61 -2.53
C PHE A 42 1.08 11.95 -2.05
N ARG A 43 2.38 12.14 -2.21
CA ARG A 43 3.04 13.39 -1.89
C ARG A 43 2.51 14.54 -2.75
N ASP A 44 2.50 14.35 -4.05
CA ASP A 44 2.17 15.40 -5.01
C ASP A 44 0.69 15.75 -5.00
N GLU A 45 -0.20 14.76 -4.86
CA GLU A 45 -1.64 14.96 -4.97
C GLU A 45 -2.35 15.17 -3.61
N CYS A 46 -1.72 14.83 -2.48
CA CYS A 46 -2.32 14.99 -1.15
C CYS A 46 -1.48 15.85 -0.23
N LEU A 47 -0.22 15.48 0.03
CA LEU A 47 0.54 16.14 1.09
C LEU A 47 0.97 17.56 0.72
N ASN A 48 1.33 17.78 -0.55
CA ASN A 48 1.76 19.10 -1.03
C ASN A 48 0.58 20.05 -1.29
N GLU A 49 -0.60 19.51 -1.60
CA GLU A 49 -1.80 20.29 -1.91
C GLU A 49 -2.56 20.80 -0.66
N ASN A 50 -2.16 20.36 0.54
CA ASN A 50 -2.91 20.62 1.76
C ASN A 50 -2.05 21.24 2.86
N TRP A 51 -2.55 22.31 3.47
CA TRP A 51 -2.00 22.84 4.71
C TRP A 51 -2.66 22.17 5.93
N PHE A 52 -1.88 21.44 6.73
CA PHE A 52 -2.39 20.73 7.90
C PHE A 52 -2.43 21.64 9.13
N LEU A 53 -3.62 21.84 9.69
CA LEU A 53 -3.82 22.65 10.89
C LEU A 53 -3.45 21.89 12.17
N ASN A 54 -3.71 20.58 12.17
CA ASN A 54 -3.39 19.66 13.26
C ASN A 54 -3.48 18.20 12.76
N LEU A 55 -3.15 17.25 13.62
CA LEU A 55 -3.17 15.81 13.29
C LEU A 55 -4.55 15.28 12.93
N HIS A 56 -5.63 15.81 13.53
CA HIS A 56 -6.98 15.39 13.19
C HIS A 56 -7.34 15.82 11.76
N HIS A 57 -7.05 17.07 11.40
CA HIS A 57 -7.24 17.58 10.04
C HIS A 57 -6.45 16.74 9.02
N ALA A 58 -5.19 16.42 9.32
CA ALA A 58 -4.37 15.58 8.45
C ALA A 58 -4.98 14.18 8.25
N ARG A 59 -5.47 13.54 9.33
CA ARG A 59 -6.14 12.22 9.22
C ARG A 59 -7.36 12.25 8.32
N VAL A 60 -8.19 13.30 8.42
CA VAL A 60 -9.40 13.44 7.60
C VAL A 60 -9.03 13.57 6.12
N LEU A 61 -8.10 14.47 5.78
CA LEU A 61 -7.71 14.72 4.39
C LEU A 61 -7.00 13.51 3.77
N ILE A 62 -6.09 12.88 4.51
CA ILE A 62 -5.39 11.68 4.05
C ILE A 62 -6.36 10.51 3.84
N GLU A 63 -7.34 10.33 4.73
CA GLU A 63 -8.34 9.28 4.59
C GLU A 63 -9.26 9.52 3.38
N ALA A 64 -9.67 10.77 3.15
CA ALA A 64 -10.44 11.14 1.97
C ALA A 64 -9.66 10.82 0.68
N TRP A 65 -8.38 11.23 0.60
CA TRP A 65 -7.54 10.92 -0.55
C TRP A 65 -7.32 9.41 -0.73
N ARG A 66 -7.12 8.66 0.37
CA ARG A 66 -6.95 7.19 0.33
C ARG A 66 -8.18 6.51 -0.24
N ARG A 67 -9.39 6.94 0.16
CA ARG A 67 -10.66 6.42 -0.37
C ARG A 67 -10.80 6.73 -1.84
N GLU A 68 -10.63 7.99 -2.23
CA GLU A 68 -10.72 8.39 -3.63
C GLU A 68 -9.74 7.57 -4.51
N TYR A 69 -8.47 7.45 -4.09
CA TYR A 69 -7.46 6.70 -4.82
C TYR A 69 -7.82 5.22 -5.00
N ASN A 70 -8.34 4.57 -3.96
CA ASN A 70 -8.59 3.14 -3.95
C ASN A 70 -9.97 2.75 -4.50
N GLU A 71 -10.97 3.59 -4.29
CA GLU A 71 -12.38 3.25 -4.52
C GLU A 71 -12.94 3.93 -5.77
N GLU A 72 -12.39 5.07 -6.19
CA GLU A 72 -12.99 5.91 -7.25
C GLU A 72 -12.13 6.04 -8.51
N ARG A 73 -10.82 5.73 -8.45
CA ARG A 73 -9.89 5.97 -9.57
C ARG A 73 -9.49 4.69 -10.33
N PRO A 74 -10.12 4.38 -11.48
CA PRO A 74 -9.71 3.31 -12.39
C PRO A 74 -8.22 3.37 -12.74
N LYS A 75 -7.56 2.21 -12.74
CA LYS A 75 -6.16 2.09 -13.19
C LYS A 75 -6.11 1.26 -14.47
N ARG A 76 -5.50 1.82 -15.52
CA ARG A 76 -5.28 1.10 -16.79
C ARG A 76 -4.51 -0.22 -16.59
N ALA A 77 -3.52 -0.21 -15.69
CA ALA A 77 -2.76 -1.42 -15.34
C ALA A 77 -3.61 -2.53 -14.68
N LEU A 78 -4.77 -2.18 -14.13
CA LEU A 78 -5.73 -3.10 -13.51
C LEU A 78 -6.93 -3.38 -14.43
N GLY A 79 -6.77 -3.19 -15.75
CA GLY A 79 -7.85 -3.41 -16.71
C GLY A 79 -9.01 -2.42 -16.60
N GLY A 80 -8.76 -1.21 -16.07
CA GLY A 80 -9.80 -0.21 -15.85
C GLY A 80 -10.56 -0.38 -14.54
N LEU A 81 -10.15 -1.29 -13.66
CA LEU A 81 -10.70 -1.42 -12.31
C LEU A 81 -10.04 -0.43 -11.34
N THR A 82 -10.78 -0.06 -10.29
CA THR A 82 -10.23 0.64 -9.13
C THR A 82 -9.40 -0.35 -8.30
N PRO A 83 -8.40 0.12 -7.54
CA PRO A 83 -7.60 -0.77 -6.68
C PRO A 83 -8.46 -1.66 -5.76
N ALA A 84 -9.53 -1.10 -5.16
CA ALA A 84 -10.45 -1.84 -4.30
C ALA A 84 -11.22 -2.93 -5.07
N ALA A 85 -11.75 -2.61 -6.27
CA ALA A 85 -12.44 -3.60 -7.09
C ALA A 85 -11.51 -4.72 -7.57
N TYR A 86 -10.28 -4.39 -7.95
CA TYR A 86 -9.28 -5.37 -8.33
C TYR A 86 -8.89 -6.27 -7.15
N ALA A 87 -8.71 -5.72 -5.96
CA ALA A 87 -8.44 -6.50 -4.75
C ALA A 87 -9.60 -7.45 -4.41
N GLY A 88 -10.85 -6.99 -4.52
CA GLY A 88 -12.03 -7.84 -4.34
C GLY A 88 -12.09 -9.00 -5.33
N LYS A 89 -11.75 -8.75 -6.61
CA LYS A 89 -11.64 -9.81 -7.62
C LYS A 89 -10.57 -10.84 -7.25
N LEU A 90 -9.38 -10.39 -6.84
CA LEU A 90 -8.30 -11.28 -6.41
C LEU A 90 -8.71 -12.13 -5.20
N ALA A 91 -9.36 -11.54 -4.21
CA ALA A 91 -9.83 -12.27 -3.02
C ALA A 91 -10.84 -13.36 -3.38
N ASN A 92 -11.81 -13.06 -4.26
CA ASN A 92 -12.78 -14.04 -4.74
C ASN A 92 -12.09 -15.16 -5.54
N THR A 93 -11.16 -14.83 -6.44
CA THR A 93 -10.40 -15.85 -7.19
C THR A 93 -9.55 -16.73 -6.25
N MET A 94 -8.94 -16.16 -5.20
CA MET A 94 -8.19 -16.95 -4.22
C MET A 94 -9.09 -17.88 -3.39
N ALA A 95 -10.32 -17.45 -3.08
CA ALA A 95 -11.31 -18.30 -2.41
C ALA A 95 -11.78 -19.46 -3.31
N GLU A 96 -11.98 -19.21 -4.61
CA GLU A 96 -12.35 -20.24 -5.59
C GLU A 96 -11.24 -21.27 -5.84
N ILE A 97 -9.97 -20.89 -5.65
CA ILE A 97 -8.81 -21.79 -5.76
C ILE A 97 -8.59 -22.62 -4.48
N ASN A 98 -9.15 -22.20 -3.34
CA ASN A 98 -9.14 -22.93 -2.06
C ASN A 98 -10.52 -23.52 -1.69
N PRO A 99 -11.18 -24.37 -2.50
CA PRO A 99 -12.46 -24.94 -2.11
C PRO A 99 -12.35 -26.14 -1.14
N GLY A 100 -11.16 -26.50 -0.62
CA GLY A 100 -11.08 -27.61 0.34
C GLY A 100 -9.69 -28.01 0.80
N LEU A 101 -9.16 -27.28 1.78
CA LEU A 101 -8.33 -27.86 2.85
C LEU A 101 -9.02 -27.60 4.19
#